data_AF-A0A8T4DFT4-F1
#
_entry.id   AF-A0A8T4DFT4-F1
#
_cell.length_a   1.000
_cell.length_b   1.000
_cell.length_c   1.000
_cell.angle_alpha   90.00
_cell.angle_beta   90.00
_cell.angle_gamma   90.00
#
_symmetry.space_group_name_H-M   'P 1'
#
loop_
_entity.id
_entity.type
_entity.pdbx_description
1 polymer ?
#
loop_
_entity_poly.entity_id
_entity_poly.type
_entity_poly.pdbx_seq_one_letter_code
_entity_poly.pdbx_strand_id
1 'polypeptide(L)'
;MAFASLLVIYMIIEKVWMVAHIIGISVIGAVACAISLAYLKKQFYSFERISRSRLKANKCPWCGFPIRFDMRFCQNCGKKLADKCPECGEMRPILTGFCPKCGDKK
;
A
#
# COMPACT_ATOMS: atom_id res chain seq x y z
N MET A 1 38.89 -5.36 51.03
CA MET A 1 37.96 -6.34 50.44
C MET A 1 36.64 -5.70 49.97
N ALA A 2 35.96 -4.84 50.75
CA ALA A 2 34.64 -4.29 50.40
C ALA A 2 34.59 -3.38 49.14
N PHE A 3 35.67 -2.67 48.82
CA PHE A 3 35.73 -1.77 47.65
C PHE A 3 35.74 -2.53 46.31
N ALA A 4 36.44 -3.68 46.26
CA ALA A 4 36.49 -4.51 45.06
C ALA A 4 35.10 -5.10 44.72
N SER A 5 34.34 -5.53 45.74
CA SER A 5 32.97 -6.01 45.55
C SER A 5 32.02 -4.93 45.02
N LEU A 6 32.15 -3.68 45.49
CA LEU A 6 31.32 -2.57 45.01
C LEU A 6 31.58 -2.22 43.54
N LEU A 7 32.85 -2.20 43.12
CA LEU A 7 33.22 -1.95 41.73
C LEU A 7 32.71 -3.05 40.79
N VAL A 8 32.79 -4.32 41.21
CA VAL A 8 32.25 -5.44 40.42
C VAL A 8 30.74 -5.32 40.24
N ILE A 9 30.02 -4.99 41.32
CA ILE A 9 28.56 -4.78 41.25
C ILE A 9 28.22 -3.61 40.32
N TYR A 10 28.95 -2.50 40.42
CA TYR A 10 28.74 -1.33 39.55
C TYR A 10 28.95 -1.67 38.07
N MET A 11 30.03 -2.37 37.74
CA MET A 11 30.30 -2.81 36.36
C MET A 11 29.21 -3.75 35.83
N ILE A 12 28.70 -4.66 36.66
CA ILE A 12 27.61 -5.55 36.27
C ILE A 12 26.35 -4.74 35.96
N ILE A 13 26.00 -3.79 36.83
CA ILE A 13 24.80 -2.95 36.65
C ILE A 13 24.90 -2.13 35.36
N GLU A 14 26.03 -1.46 35.11
CA GLU A 14 26.21 -0.69 33.87
C GLU A 14 26.09 -1.56 32.61
N LYS A 15 26.69 -2.76 32.62
CA LYS A 15 26.63 -3.66 31.47
C LYS A 15 25.22 -4.20 31.26
N VAL A 16 24.52 -4.56 32.32
CA VAL A 16 23.11 -4.99 32.25
C VAL A 16 22.23 -3.87 31.71
N TRP A 17 22.43 -2.63 32.19
CA TRP A 17 21.70 -1.46 31.71
C TRP A 17 21.96 -1.19 30.21
N MET A 18 23.22 -1.27 29.78
CA MET A 18 23.60 -1.09 28.38
C MET A 18 22.97 -2.16 27.48
N VAL A 19 23.02 -3.43 27.89
CA VAL A 19 22.44 -4.54 27.12
C VAL A 19 20.92 -4.40 27.03
N ALA A 20 20.25 -4.05 28.14
CA ALA A 20 18.82 -3.81 28.15
C ALA A 20 18.41 -2.66 27.20
N HIS A 21 19.17 -1.57 27.18
CA HIS A 21 18.89 -0.42 26.31
C HIS A 21 19.11 -0.76 24.83
N ILE A 22 20.17 -1.50 24.49
CA ILE A 22 20.45 -1.94 23.11
C ILE A 22 19.34 -2.85 22.60
N ILE A 23 18.92 -3.84 23.39
CA ILE A 23 17.83 -4.74 23.03
C ILE A 23 16.52 -3.95 22.88
N GLY A 24 16.25 -3.02 23.79
CA GLY A 24 15.08 -2.14 23.74
C GLY A 24 15.01 -1.32 22.46
N ILE A 25 16.09 -0.62 22.11
CA ILE A 25 16.15 0.20 20.87
C ILE A 25 15.97 -0.66 19.63
N SER A 26 16.56 -1.87 19.59
CA SER A 26 16.42 -2.79 18.46
C SER A 26 14.96 -3.24 18.26
N VAL A 27 14.27 -3.62 19.34
CA VAL A 27 12.86 -4.03 19.28
C VAL A 27 11.97 -2.86 18.87
N ILE A 28 12.20 -1.67 19.43
CA ILE A 28 11.44 -0.46 19.07
C ILE A 28 11.63 -0.12 17.59
N GLY A 29 12.86 -0.20 17.08
CA GLY A 29 13.15 0.02 15.66
C GLY A 29 12.42 -0.97 14.75
N ALA A 30 12.46 -2.26 15.10
CA ALA A 30 11.76 -3.29 14.34
C ALA A 30 10.23 -3.05 14.31
N VAL A 31 9.64 -2.70 15.45
CA VAL A 31 8.21 -2.39 15.57
C VAL A 31 7.85 -1.15 14.76
N ALA A 32 8.65 -0.07 14.84
CA ALA A 32 8.42 1.15 14.08
C ALA A 32 8.48 0.91 12.57
N CYS A 33 9.46 0.13 12.08
CA CYS A 33 9.53 -0.27 10.67
C CYS A 33 8.31 -1.09 10.24
N ALA A 34 7.89 -2.07 11.06
CA ALA A 34 6.71 -2.89 10.76
C ALA A 34 5.43 -2.04 10.68
N ILE A 35 5.24 -1.11 11.62
CA ILE A 35 4.10 -0.18 11.62
C ILE A 35 4.14 0.74 10.40
N SER A 36 5.30 1.32 10.09
CA SER A 36 5.48 2.19 8.92
C SER A 36 5.14 1.45 7.63
N LEU A 37 5.66 0.23 7.44
CA LEU A 37 5.34 -0.60 6.27
C LEU A 37 3.86 -0.99 6.23
N ALA A 38 3.23 -1.29 7.36
CA ALA A 38 1.80 -1.58 7.42
C ALA A 38 0.96 -0.35 7.04
N TYR A 39 1.35 0.85 7.51
CA TYR A 39 0.71 2.10 7.17
C TYR A 39 0.90 2.46 5.70
N LEU A 40 2.12 2.34 5.17
CA LEU A 40 2.43 2.53 3.76
C LEU A 40 1.67 1.52 2.90
N LYS A 41 1.59 0.25 3.29
CA LYS A 41 0.75 -0.73 2.59
C LYS A 41 -0.70 -0.24 2.62
N LYS A 42 -1.25 0.18 3.76
CA LYS A 42 -2.63 0.71 3.82
C LYS A 42 -2.85 1.91 2.90
N GLN A 43 -1.87 2.81 2.76
CA GLN A 43 -1.98 4.01 1.93
C GLN A 43 -1.71 3.76 0.44
N PHE A 44 -0.76 2.88 0.09
CA PHE A 44 -0.31 2.61 -1.28
C PHE A 44 -1.02 1.42 -1.95
N TYR A 45 -1.54 0.45 -1.19
CA TYR A 45 -2.46 -0.58 -1.69
C TYR A 45 -3.85 -0.01 -1.99
N SER A 46 -3.93 1.28 -2.34
CA SER A 46 -5.08 1.82 -3.03
C SER A 46 -5.18 1.08 -4.36
N PHE A 47 -6.20 0.22 -4.43
CA PHE A 47 -6.66 -0.48 -5.62
C PHE A 47 -6.59 0.40 -6.87
N GLU A 48 -6.73 1.71 -6.72
CA GLU A 48 -6.65 2.76 -7.72
C GLU A 48 -5.33 2.83 -8.51
N ARG A 49 -4.16 2.65 -7.88
CA ARG A 49 -2.89 2.66 -8.65
C ARG A 49 -2.74 1.42 -9.52
N ILE A 50 -3.06 0.26 -8.94
CA ILE A 50 -2.97 -1.04 -9.62
C ILE A 50 -4.00 -1.10 -10.75
N SER A 51 -5.22 -0.65 -10.49
CA SER A 51 -6.30 -0.63 -11.46
C SER A 51 -5.99 0.31 -12.63
N ARG A 52 -5.46 1.51 -12.38
CA ARG A 52 -5.09 2.47 -13.43
C ARG A 52 -3.92 1.97 -14.28
N SER A 53 -2.93 1.32 -13.67
CA SER A 53 -1.82 0.67 -14.41
C SER A 53 -2.32 -0.48 -15.27
N ARG A 54 -3.18 -1.36 -14.73
CA ARG A 54 -3.80 -2.47 -15.47
C ARG A 54 -4.65 -1.96 -16.64
N LEU A 55 -5.43 -0.90 -16.41
CA LEU A 55 -6.25 -0.30 -17.46
C LEU A 55 -5.40 0.25 -18.61
N LYS A 56 -4.26 0.92 -18.33
CA LYS A 56 -3.30 1.35 -19.36
C LYS A 56 -2.69 0.17 -20.15
N ALA A 57 -2.53 -0.98 -19.49
CA ALA A 57 -2.02 -2.20 -20.10
C ALA A 57 -3.12 -3.08 -20.75
N ASN A 58 -4.33 -2.55 -20.95
CA ASN A 58 -5.48 -3.28 -21.49
C ASN A 58 -5.83 -4.53 -20.68
N LYS A 59 -5.76 -4.42 -19.36
CA LYS A 59 -6.13 -5.47 -18.41
C LYS A 59 -7.25 -5.00 -17.51
N CYS A 60 -8.09 -5.95 -17.11
CA CYS A 60 -9.16 -5.71 -16.16
C CYS A 60 -8.58 -5.19 -14.83
N PRO A 61 -9.08 -4.06 -14.30
CA PRO A 61 -8.54 -3.49 -13.07
C PRO A 61 -8.75 -4.38 -11.84
N TRP A 62 -9.82 -5.19 -11.82
CA TRP A 62 -10.10 -6.12 -10.71
C TRP A 62 -9.30 -7.41 -10.77
N CYS A 63 -9.44 -8.18 -11.85
CA CYS A 63 -8.85 -9.52 -11.93
C CYS A 63 -7.54 -9.60 -12.73
N GLY A 64 -7.15 -8.55 -13.46
CA GLY A 64 -5.94 -8.54 -14.27
C GLY A 64 -6.05 -9.27 -15.62
N PHE A 65 -7.22 -9.79 -15.98
CA PHE A 65 -7.45 -10.48 -17.26
C PHE A 65 -7.29 -9.52 -18.46
N PRO A 66 -6.64 -9.91 -19.56
CA PRO A 66 -6.52 -9.07 -20.75
C PRO A 66 -7.90 -8.79 -21.36
N ILE A 67 -8.18 -7.52 -21.68
CA ILE A 67 -9.44 -7.05 -22.23
C ILE A 67 -9.20 -6.26 -23.51
N ARG A 68 -10.17 -6.27 -24.43
CA ARG A 68 -10.15 -5.37 -25.60
C ARG A 68 -10.98 -4.13 -25.28
N PHE A 69 -10.61 -2.98 -25.84
CA PHE A 69 -11.24 -1.69 -25.57
C PHE A 69 -12.75 -1.65 -25.82
N ASP A 70 -13.26 -2.54 -26.67
CA ASP A 70 -14.68 -2.59 -27.06
C ASP A 70 -15.56 -3.46 -26.15
N MET A 71 -14.96 -4.11 -25.14
CA MET A 71 -15.68 -5.00 -24.23
C MET A 71 -16.39 -4.21 -23.13
N ARG A 72 -17.71 -4.39 -22.98
CA ARG A 72 -18.51 -3.75 -21.91
C ARG A 72 -18.39 -4.43 -20.55
N PHE A 73 -18.07 -5.72 -20.53
CA PHE A 73 -17.94 -6.56 -19.33
C PHE A 73 -16.70 -7.43 -19.44
N CYS A 74 -16.06 -7.73 -18.30
CA CYS A 74 -14.94 -8.65 -18.25
C CYS A 74 -15.43 -10.11 -18.29
N GLN A 75 -14.88 -10.90 -19.21
CA GLN A 75 -15.23 -12.32 -19.38
C GLN A 75 -14.83 -13.20 -18.19
N ASN A 76 -13.81 -12.81 -17.42
CA ASN A 76 -13.33 -13.58 -16.28
C ASN A 76 -14.03 -13.22 -14.97
N CYS A 77 -14.25 -11.93 -14.69
CA CYS A 77 -14.81 -11.50 -13.40
C CYS A 77 -16.23 -10.93 -13.47
N GLY A 78 -16.84 -10.83 -14.66
CA GLY A 78 -18.20 -10.35 -14.87
C GLY A 78 -18.44 -8.85 -14.58
N LYS A 79 -17.42 -8.11 -14.13
CA LYS A 79 -17.54 -6.69 -13.82
C LYS A 79 -17.65 -5.87 -15.11
N LYS A 80 -18.45 -4.80 -15.07
CA LYS A 80 -18.51 -3.78 -16.13
C LYS A 80 -17.12 -3.21 -16.36
N LEU A 81 -16.81 -2.81 -17.60
CA LEU A 81 -15.55 -2.20 -18.06
C LEU A 81 -15.76 -0.80 -18.65
N ALA A 82 -16.96 -0.54 -19.18
CA ALA A 82 -17.35 0.75 -19.72
C ALA A 82 -18.73 1.16 -19.18
N ASP A 83 -18.93 2.46 -19.01
CA ASP A 83 -20.18 3.07 -18.53
C ASP A 83 -20.55 4.28 -19.39
N LYS A 84 -21.83 4.63 -19.45
CA LYS A 84 -22.25 5.82 -20.21
C LYS A 84 -21.94 7.09 -19.44
N CYS A 85 -21.52 8.13 -20.16
CA CYS A 85 -21.41 9.46 -19.58
C CYS A 85 -22.81 10.06 -19.39
N PRO A 86 -23.15 10.60 -18.19
CA PRO A 86 -24.46 11.20 -17.97
C PRO A 86 -24.71 12.46 -18.84
N GLU A 87 -23.65 13.22 -19.14
CA GLU A 87 -23.75 14.47 -19.92
C GLU A 87 -23.83 14.22 -21.43
N CYS A 88 -22.91 13.42 -21.98
CA CYS A 88 -22.80 13.25 -23.43
C CYS A 88 -23.35 11.93 -23.97
N GLY A 89 -23.77 11.02 -23.09
CA GLY A 89 -24.29 9.69 -23.46
C GLY A 89 -23.27 8.69 -24.03
N GLU A 90 -22.03 9.13 -24.25
CA GLU A 90 -20.96 8.32 -24.85
C GLU A 90 -20.43 7.26 -23.88
N MET A 91 -19.95 6.13 -24.42
CA MET A 91 -19.31 5.08 -23.63
C MET A 91 -17.90 5.52 -23.19
N ARG A 92 -17.63 5.47 -21.89
CA ARG A 92 -16.30 5.71 -21.31
C ARG A 92 -15.77 4.50 -20.54
N PRO A 93 -14.45 4.28 -20.47
CA PRO A 93 -13.88 3.28 -19.59
C PRO A 93 -14.09 3.70 -18.13
N ILE A 94 -14.32 2.73 -17.27
CA ILE A 94 -14.42 2.98 -15.84
C ILE A 94 -13.05 3.22 -15.22
N LEU A 95 -13.00 4.02 -14.15
CA LEU A 95 -11.78 4.57 -13.53
C LEU A 95 -11.02 5.62 -14.36
N THR A 96 -11.58 6.11 -15.47
CA THR A 96 -11.10 7.37 -16.06
C THR A 96 -11.74 8.54 -15.32
N GLY A 97 -10.93 9.41 -14.73
CA GLY A 97 -11.41 10.60 -14.00
C GLY A 97 -11.99 11.69 -14.91
N PHE A 98 -12.04 11.46 -16.23
CA PHE A 98 -12.61 12.39 -17.20
C PHE A 98 -13.20 11.66 -18.40
N CYS A 99 -14.13 12.33 -19.07
CA CYS A 99 -14.75 11.94 -20.33
C CYS A 99 -13.88 12.40 -21.52
N PRO A 100 -13.42 11.50 -22.41
CA PRO A 100 -12.55 11.89 -23.53
C PRO A 100 -13.26 12.74 -24.59
N LYS A 101 -14.60 12.66 -24.69
CA LYS A 101 -15.39 13.40 -25.69
C LYS A 101 -15.87 14.76 -25.18
N CYS A 102 -16.29 14.81 -23.91
CA CYS A 102 -16.98 15.96 -23.32
C CYS A 102 -16.12 16.73 -22.32
N GLY A 103 -14.94 16.23 -21.94
CA GLY A 103 -14.05 16.88 -20.99
C GLY A 103 -14.53 16.85 -19.53
N ASP A 104 -15.76 16.40 -19.29
CA ASP A 104 -16.35 16.41 -17.96
C ASP A 104 -15.66 15.43 -17.01
N LYS A 105 -15.45 15.87 -15.77
CA LYS A 105 -14.89 15.09 -14.67
C LYS A 105 -16.06 14.56 -13.86
N LYS A 106 -16.24 13.23 -13.86
CA LYS A 106 -17.22 12.60 -12.96
C LYS A 106 -16.79 12.79 -11.51
#